data_AF-L7KR74-F1
#
_entry.id   AF-L7KR74-F1
#
_cell.length_a   1.000
_cell.length_b   1.000
_cell.length_c   1.000
_cell.angle_alpha   90.00
_cell.angle_beta   90.00
_cell.angle_gamma   90.00
#
_symmetry.space_group_name_H-M   'P 1'
#
loop_
_entity.id
_entity.type
_entity.pdbx_description
1 polymer ?
#
loop_
_entity_poly.entity_id
_entity_poly.type
_entity_poly.pdbx_seq_one_letter_code
_entity_poly.pdbx_strand_id
1 'polypeptide(L)'
;MGRVVAQKGTPNADGTSARVQLCLLQPWQQAVDWFFPGDDDDPDIGDLVWRTPPTYAAGDIMVYVVDAPSPAIIKIDTLSRGDDDDGLNAPPDSEWGPFDAGLSLRAIEKRLGDTLPEAPATITDDNLGQRLLAAIEAEEVNPTPWRDVDESWCRWQPTDKSPPTPFGPTDCLGCGRHFTSAVPAESHHRDVGDDEDPAFADGAPVTVCSDCHGQLHRPLPTSLPDLICARRPLCPSCSAERTLEVIWGMPAGPPGPGVALAGCVITGHTLEYRCAACGYEWTDDDTAYPVAEGAGGGDRVRARLSDYPLGDFPPARRQQPGRLVVGRYHPHHVDGAWESGTRHLVIGEDRKHYIVDPSTLRWADPTTYTNLSPSPD
;
A
#
# COMPACT_ATOMS: atom_id res chain seq x y z
N MET A 1 4.66 -7.71 15.59
CA MET A 1 5.31 -8.13 16.85
C MET A 1 6.82 -8.11 16.61
N GLY A 2 7.58 -7.44 17.47
CA GLY A 2 9.06 -7.47 17.57
C GLY A 2 9.86 -7.57 16.28
N ARG A 3 9.90 -6.49 15.48
CA ARG A 3 10.89 -6.34 14.39
C ARG A 3 12.27 -6.45 15.05
N VAL A 4 13.15 -7.32 14.53
CA VAL A 4 14.54 -7.40 14.98
C VAL A 4 15.15 -6.03 14.67
N VAL A 5 15.25 -5.19 15.69
CA VAL A 5 15.97 -3.94 15.63
C VAL A 5 17.43 -4.34 15.49
N ALA A 6 18.01 -4.14 14.31
CA ALA A 6 19.47 -4.16 14.17
C ALA A 6 20.03 -3.27 15.29
N GLN A 7 20.95 -3.83 16.08
CA GLN A 7 21.50 -3.11 17.23
C GLN A 7 22.08 -1.78 16.76
N LYS A 8 21.51 -0.67 17.26
CA LYS A 8 21.97 0.70 17.02
C LYS A 8 23.49 0.77 17.12
N GLY A 9 24.17 0.92 15.98
CA GLY A 9 25.53 1.41 15.96
C GLY A 9 25.51 2.86 16.42
N THR A 10 25.92 3.12 17.67
CA THR A 10 26.29 4.49 18.06
C THR A 10 27.44 4.95 17.16
N PRO A 11 27.40 6.18 16.60
CA PRO A 11 28.50 6.68 15.79
C PRO A 11 29.81 6.61 16.60
N ASN A 12 30.88 6.18 15.92
CA ASN A 12 32.18 5.82 16.47
C ASN A 12 32.67 6.75 17.60
N ALA A 13 33.19 6.14 18.67
CA ALA A 13 33.87 6.80 19.78
C ALA A 13 35.28 7.34 19.42
N ASP A 14 35.70 7.22 18.16
CA ASP A 14 36.93 7.84 17.65
C ASP A 14 36.60 9.24 17.17
N GLY A 15 37.05 10.25 17.93
CA GLY A 15 36.70 11.68 17.85
C GLY A 15 37.00 12.45 16.56
N THR A 16 36.79 11.85 15.39
CA THR A 16 36.52 12.55 14.13
C THR A 16 35.01 12.71 14.00
N SER A 17 34.53 13.94 14.04
CA SER A 17 33.11 14.23 13.84
C SER A 17 32.67 13.76 12.46
N ALA A 18 31.61 12.95 12.42
CA ALA A 18 31.04 12.45 11.18
C ALA A 18 30.27 13.57 10.48
N ARG A 19 30.62 13.87 9.22
CA ARG A 19 29.89 14.84 8.41
C ARG A 19 28.56 14.24 7.99
N VAL A 20 27.51 15.05 8.00
CA VAL A 20 26.18 14.61 7.55
C VAL A 20 25.98 15.07 6.11
N GLN A 21 25.61 14.12 5.25
CA GLN A 21 25.37 14.32 3.82
C GLN A 21 23.87 14.18 3.57
N LEU A 22 23.19 15.28 3.27
CA LEU A 22 21.81 15.25 2.80
C LEU A 22 21.81 14.84 1.33
N CYS A 23 21.21 13.70 1.04
CA CYS A 23 21.07 13.14 -0.30
C CYS A 23 19.62 13.32 -0.76
N LEU A 24 19.41 13.56 -2.04
CA LEU A 24 18.07 13.71 -2.63
C LEU A 24 17.80 12.55 -3.59
N LEU A 25 16.67 11.86 -3.42
CA LEU A 25 16.15 10.87 -4.36
C LEU A 25 14.84 11.35 -4.97
N GLN A 26 14.72 11.19 -6.29
CA GLN A 26 13.54 11.60 -7.06
C GLN A 26 13.32 10.64 -8.24
N PRO A 27 12.07 10.40 -8.67
CA PRO A 27 10.83 10.76 -7.99
C PRO A 27 10.63 9.96 -6.70
N TRP A 28 10.01 10.55 -5.68
CA TRP A 28 9.86 9.90 -4.37
C TRP A 28 9.16 8.54 -4.43
N GLN A 29 8.18 8.32 -5.31
CA GLN A 29 7.50 7.03 -5.43
C GLN A 29 8.46 5.92 -5.84
N GLN A 30 9.31 6.16 -6.86
CA GLN A 30 10.33 5.19 -7.30
C GLN A 30 11.38 4.96 -6.22
N ALA A 31 11.74 6.00 -5.45
CA ALA A 31 12.64 5.86 -4.32
C ALA A 31 12.04 4.96 -3.23
N VAL A 32 10.74 5.12 -2.94
CA VAL A 32 10.01 4.25 -2.02
C VAL A 32 9.95 2.82 -2.56
N ASP A 33 9.60 2.61 -3.83
CA ASP A 33 9.53 1.27 -4.43
C ASP A 33 10.90 0.56 -4.42
N TRP A 34 12.00 1.31 -4.56
CA TRP A 34 13.36 0.75 -4.45
C TRP A 34 13.69 0.25 -3.03
N PHE A 35 13.41 1.05 -2.00
CA PHE A 35 13.71 0.68 -0.61
C PHE A 35 12.63 -0.23 0.02
N PHE A 36 11.43 -0.24 -0.55
CA PHE A 36 10.26 -0.98 -0.07
C PHE A 36 9.54 -1.68 -1.25
N PRO A 37 10.17 -2.65 -1.93
CA PRO A 37 9.63 -3.25 -3.17
C PRO A 37 8.31 -4.01 -3.01
N GLY A 38 7.81 -4.17 -1.78
CA GLY A 38 6.53 -4.84 -1.53
C GLY A 38 6.50 -6.25 -2.13
N ASP A 39 5.44 -6.54 -2.89
CA ASP A 39 5.27 -7.78 -3.67
C ASP A 39 5.67 -7.61 -5.15
N ASP A 40 6.32 -6.50 -5.52
CA ASP A 40 6.87 -6.31 -6.86
C ASP A 40 8.30 -6.87 -6.91
N ASP A 41 8.51 -7.82 -7.81
CA ASP A 41 9.79 -8.52 -7.92
C ASP A 41 10.79 -7.76 -8.82
N ASP A 42 10.34 -6.69 -9.51
CA ASP A 42 11.14 -5.91 -10.47
C ASP A 42 10.65 -4.44 -10.56
N PRO A 43 10.87 -3.60 -9.53
CA PRO A 43 10.46 -2.20 -9.57
C PRO A 43 11.18 -1.47 -10.72
N ASP A 44 10.45 -0.67 -11.50
CA ASP A 44 11.01 0.13 -12.59
C ASP A 44 11.84 1.31 -12.04
N ILE A 45 13.10 1.01 -11.75
CA ILE A 45 14.08 1.89 -11.11
C ILE A 45 14.90 2.69 -12.13
N GLY A 46 14.62 2.53 -13.42
CA GLY A 46 15.41 3.11 -14.51
C GLY A 46 15.43 4.65 -14.50
N ASP A 47 14.40 5.25 -13.91
CA ASP A 47 14.21 6.70 -13.82
C ASP A 47 14.58 7.29 -12.44
N LEU A 48 15.04 6.45 -11.48
CA LEU A 48 15.41 6.91 -10.15
C LEU A 48 16.68 7.76 -10.23
N VAL A 49 16.53 9.05 -9.92
CA VAL A 49 17.62 10.02 -9.86
C VAL A 49 18.13 10.10 -8.43
N TRP A 50 19.35 9.62 -8.22
CA TRP A 50 20.08 9.74 -6.97
C TRP A 50 21.04 10.93 -7.04
N ARG A 51 20.85 11.94 -6.18
CA ARG A 51 21.73 13.10 -6.07
C ARG A 51 22.43 13.12 -4.72
N THR A 52 23.74 12.90 -4.74
CA THR A 52 24.61 13.04 -3.57
C THR A 52 25.43 14.33 -3.65
N PRO A 53 25.85 14.88 -2.50
CA PRO A 53 26.87 15.93 -2.47
C PRO A 53 28.16 15.46 -3.18
N PRO A 54 28.93 16.35 -3.81
CA PRO A 54 30.07 15.98 -4.65
C PRO A 54 31.26 15.41 -3.86
N THR A 55 31.26 15.55 -2.53
CA THR A 55 32.34 15.08 -1.67
C THR A 55 31.77 14.32 -0.48
N TYR A 56 31.90 13.00 -0.51
CA TYR A 56 31.62 12.11 0.61
C TYR A 56 32.79 11.13 0.81
N ALA A 57 32.91 10.55 2.00
CA ALA A 57 33.98 9.64 2.37
C ALA A 57 33.51 8.62 3.41
N ALA A 58 34.29 7.55 3.61
CA ALA A 58 34.07 6.63 4.73
C ALA A 58 34.04 7.39 6.06
N GLY A 59 33.04 7.07 6.90
CA GLY A 59 32.73 7.75 8.15
C GLY A 59 31.68 8.85 8.03
N ASP A 60 31.31 9.27 6.81
CA ASP A 60 30.19 10.20 6.62
C ASP A 60 28.84 9.49 6.83
N ILE A 61 27.85 10.25 7.32
CA ILE A 61 26.48 9.80 7.53
C ILE A 61 25.62 10.31 6.37
N MET A 62 25.04 9.40 5.60
CA MET A 62 24.17 9.68 4.48
C MET A 62 22.72 9.71 4.96
N VAL A 63 22.04 10.85 4.81
CA VAL A 63 20.63 11.01 5.13
C VAL A 63 19.86 11.12 3.81
N TYR A 64 19.01 10.14 3.53
CA TYR A 64 18.29 10.03 2.27
C TYR A 64 16.94 10.73 2.36
N VAL A 65 16.81 11.85 1.66
CA VAL A 65 15.62 12.69 1.57
C VAL A 65 14.92 12.45 0.23
N VAL A 66 13.59 12.36 0.24
CA VAL A 66 12.77 12.27 -0.97
C VAL A 66 11.93 13.53 -1.16
N ASP A 67 11.60 13.83 -2.41
CA ASP A 67 10.77 14.96 -2.85
C ASP A 67 9.26 14.69 -2.76
N ALA A 68 8.83 14.01 -1.70
CA ALA A 68 7.41 13.82 -1.42
C ALA A 68 6.71 15.18 -1.16
N PRO A 69 5.37 15.27 -1.29
CA PRO A 69 4.62 16.50 -1.04
C PRO A 69 4.97 17.21 0.29
N SER A 70 5.28 16.42 1.32
CA SER A 70 6.09 16.85 2.46
C SER A 70 7.44 16.15 2.39
N PRO A 71 8.56 16.85 2.14
CA PRO A 71 9.88 16.24 2.07
C PRO A 71 10.17 15.35 3.28
N ALA A 72 10.68 14.16 3.01
CA ALA A 72 10.76 13.10 4.01
C ALA A 72 12.11 12.39 3.99
N ILE A 73 12.60 12.00 5.17
CA ILE A 73 13.75 11.10 5.30
C ILE A 73 13.24 9.66 5.25
N ILE A 74 13.84 8.83 4.42
CA ILE A 74 13.44 7.42 4.23
C ILE A 74 14.45 6.40 4.75
N LYS A 75 15.73 6.78 4.84
CA LYS A 75 16.82 5.93 5.33
C LYS A 75 18.01 6.80 5.75
N ILE A 76 18.84 6.27 6.65
CA ILE A 76 20.13 6.85 7.03
C ILE A 76 21.17 5.74 7.04
N ASP A 77 22.31 5.97 6.39
CA ASP A 77 23.43 5.02 6.34
C ASP A 77 24.71 5.68 6.84
N THR A 78 25.61 4.89 7.43
CA THR A 78 26.98 5.33 7.69
C THR A 78 27.92 4.67 6.68
N LEU A 79 28.63 5.48 5.90
CA LEU A 79 29.56 4.94 4.91
C LEU A 79 30.76 4.30 5.58
N SER A 80 31.13 3.13 5.11
CA SER A 80 32.35 2.41 5.45
C SER A 80 33.19 2.20 4.19
N ARG A 81 34.46 1.82 4.35
CA ARG A 81 35.25 1.38 3.19
C ARG A 81 34.75 0.01 2.75
N GLY A 82 34.59 -0.18 1.44
CA GLY A 82 34.23 -1.47 0.88
C GLY A 82 34.69 -1.63 -0.56
N ASP A 83 34.08 -2.59 -1.23
CA ASP A 83 34.52 -3.11 -2.52
C ASP A 83 33.64 -2.62 -3.69
N ASP A 84 32.69 -1.71 -3.44
CA ASP A 84 31.86 -1.09 -4.47
C ASP A 84 32.71 -0.19 -5.39
N ASP A 85 32.15 0.25 -6.52
CA ASP A 85 32.90 0.97 -7.58
C ASP A 85 33.55 2.28 -7.10
N ASP A 86 33.02 2.91 -6.04
CA ASP A 86 33.56 4.10 -5.39
C ASP A 86 34.45 3.78 -4.16
N GLY A 87 34.63 2.49 -3.84
CA GLY A 87 35.37 1.99 -2.69
C GLY A 87 34.67 2.19 -1.34
N LEU A 88 33.37 2.47 -1.34
CA LEU A 88 32.56 2.75 -0.16
C LEU A 88 31.31 1.87 -0.13
N ASN A 89 30.99 1.32 1.05
CA ASN A 89 29.78 0.50 1.24
C ASN A 89 29.02 1.00 2.48
N ALA A 90 27.70 0.85 2.47
CA ALA A 90 26.84 0.99 3.65
C ALA A 90 26.55 -0.41 4.22
N PRO A 91 27.25 -0.86 5.28
CA PRO A 91 27.06 -2.21 5.79
C PRO A 91 25.71 -2.32 6.52
N PRO A 92 25.02 -3.49 6.48
CA PRO A 92 23.65 -3.64 7.00
C PRO A 92 23.47 -3.32 8.49
N ASP A 93 24.54 -3.41 9.28
CA ASP A 93 24.57 -3.12 10.71
C ASP A 93 24.73 -1.63 11.04
N SER A 94 24.95 -0.80 10.03
CA SER A 94 25.07 0.66 10.12
C SER A 94 23.85 1.43 9.57
N GLU A 95 22.82 0.68 9.17
CA GLU A 95 21.58 1.23 8.63
C GLU A 95 20.66 1.68 9.75
N TRP A 96 20.11 2.88 9.60
CA TRP A 96 19.02 3.39 10.42
C TRP A 96 17.81 3.67 9.54
N GLY A 97 16.79 2.83 9.74
CA GLY A 97 15.65 2.71 8.84
C GLY A 97 15.62 1.32 8.19
N PRO A 98 14.92 1.16 7.06
CA PRO A 98 14.16 2.19 6.34
C PRO A 98 12.87 2.60 7.09
N PHE A 99 12.44 3.84 6.92
CA PHE A 99 11.27 4.42 7.62
C PHE A 99 10.00 4.28 6.78
N ASP A 100 9.16 3.28 7.05
CA ASP A 100 8.00 2.91 6.21
C ASP A 100 6.98 4.06 5.97
N ALA A 101 6.89 5.06 6.86
CA ALA A 101 6.03 6.24 6.71
C ALA A 101 6.80 7.53 6.37
N GLY A 102 8.12 7.44 6.28
CA GLY A 102 9.05 8.56 6.25
C GLY A 102 9.06 9.39 7.54
N LEU A 103 10.10 10.19 7.73
CA LEU A 103 10.17 11.21 8.78
C LEU A 103 10.08 12.59 8.13
N SER A 104 9.13 13.43 8.57
CA SER A 104 8.93 14.76 7.98
C SER A 104 10.15 15.65 8.22
N LEU A 105 10.78 16.14 7.14
CA LEU A 105 11.88 17.09 7.24
C LEU A 105 11.42 18.38 7.94
N ARG A 106 10.19 18.83 7.68
CA ARG A 106 9.59 20.01 8.32
C ARG A 106 9.38 19.82 9.82
N ALA A 107 8.98 18.62 10.25
CA ALA A 107 8.87 18.31 11.68
C ALA A 107 10.25 18.33 12.36
N ILE A 108 11.27 17.82 11.68
CA ILE A 108 12.66 17.84 12.16
C ILE A 108 13.17 19.29 12.27
N GLU A 109 12.97 20.11 11.24
CA GLU A 109 13.31 21.54 11.28
C GLU A 109 12.60 22.29 12.42
N LYS A 110 11.33 21.98 12.67
CA LYS A 110 10.57 22.53 13.80
C LYS A 110 11.20 22.16 15.15
N ARG A 111 11.71 20.93 15.31
CA ARG A 111 12.43 20.50 16.52
C ARG A 111 13.79 21.15 16.65
N LEU A 112 14.48 21.34 15.53
CA LEU A 112 15.75 22.06 15.49
C LEU A 112 15.58 23.54 15.83
N GLY A 113 14.41 24.11 15.52
CA GLY A 113 14.15 25.55 15.60
C GLY A 113 14.82 26.33 14.48
N ASP A 114 15.19 25.66 13.39
CA ASP A 114 15.90 26.23 12.24
C ASP A 114 15.62 25.38 10.98
N THR A 115 15.84 25.97 9.81
CA THR A 115 15.70 25.28 8.51
C THR A 115 17.01 24.61 8.11
N LEU A 116 16.91 23.43 7.50
CA LEU A 116 18.06 22.71 6.97
C LEU A 116 18.44 23.24 5.58
N PRO A 117 19.70 23.06 5.14
CA PRO A 117 20.05 23.32 3.76
C PRO A 117 19.28 22.38 2.82
N GLU A 118 18.89 22.89 1.65
CA GLU A 118 18.19 22.10 0.63
C GLU A 118 19.08 20.97 0.12
N ALA A 119 18.54 19.74 0.05
CA ALA A 119 19.27 18.59 -0.45
C ALA A 119 19.46 18.68 -1.98
N PRO A 120 20.62 18.27 -2.55
CA PRO A 120 21.76 17.67 -1.86
C PRO A 120 22.68 18.70 -1.20
N ALA A 121 23.08 18.46 0.05
CA ALA A 121 23.97 19.35 0.79
C ALA A 121 24.84 18.61 1.82
N THR A 122 26.04 19.15 2.08
CA THR A 122 26.91 18.68 3.17
C THR A 122 26.74 19.60 4.38
N ILE A 123 26.37 19.04 5.52
CA ILE A 123 26.39 19.73 6.81
C ILE A 123 27.79 19.57 7.39
N THR A 124 28.56 20.67 7.36
CA THR A 124 29.95 20.72 7.85
C THR A 124 30.05 21.16 9.30
N ASP A 125 28.97 21.69 9.89
CA ASP A 125 28.90 22.02 11.31
C ASP A 125 28.53 20.77 12.11
N ASP A 126 29.51 20.24 12.84
CA ASP A 126 29.40 19.07 13.71
C ASP A 126 28.27 19.18 14.73
N ASN A 127 28.04 20.37 15.29
CA ASN A 127 26.99 20.60 16.27
C ASN A 127 25.61 20.52 15.59
N LEU A 128 25.47 21.15 14.42
CA LEU A 128 24.25 21.04 13.63
C LEU A 128 23.99 19.59 13.21
N GLY A 129 25.01 18.86 12.78
CA GLY A 129 24.91 17.42 12.43
C GLY A 129 24.42 16.57 13.60
N GLN A 130 24.99 16.75 14.79
CA GLN A 130 24.55 16.02 15.99
C GLN A 130 23.12 16.39 16.41
N ARG A 131 22.76 17.67 16.36
CA ARG A 131 21.39 18.13 16.66
C ARG A 131 20.38 17.58 15.64
N LEU A 132 20.75 17.51 14.37
CA LEU A 132 19.93 16.90 13.32
C LEU A 132 19.66 15.43 13.63
N LEU A 133 20.70 14.64 13.89
CA LEU A 133 20.53 13.21 14.22
C LEU A 133 19.69 13.00 15.48
N ALA A 134 19.88 13.83 16.51
CA ALA A 134 19.04 13.79 17.71
C ALA A 134 17.57 14.19 17.43
N ALA A 135 17.34 15.15 16.54
CA ALA A 135 15.99 15.56 16.14
C ALA A 135 15.29 14.47 15.31
N ILE A 136 16.03 13.77 14.44
CA ILE A 136 15.55 12.58 13.70
C ILE A 136 15.15 11.48 14.69
N GLU A 137 16.00 11.16 15.67
CA GLU A 137 15.69 10.14 16.68
C GLU A 137 14.44 10.51 17.50
N ALA A 138 14.33 11.78 17.88
CA ALA A 138 13.16 12.26 18.61
C ALA A 138 11.87 12.24 17.77
N GLU A 139 11.97 12.47 16.45
CA GLU A 139 10.83 12.40 15.52
C GLU A 139 10.42 10.95 15.26
N GLU A 140 11.37 10.02 15.12
CA GLU A 140 11.07 8.59 14.99
C GLU A 140 10.34 8.04 16.24
N VAL A 141 10.83 8.40 17.43
CA VAL A 141 10.26 7.90 18.70
C VAL A 141 8.91 8.53 19.02
N ASN A 142 8.74 9.82 18.73
CA ASN A 142 7.51 10.55 19.02
C ASN A 142 7.15 11.46 17.84
N PRO A 143 6.54 10.94 16.77
CA PRO A 143 6.25 11.70 15.56
C PRO A 143 5.41 12.95 15.84
N THR A 144 5.77 14.05 15.19
CA THR A 144 5.01 15.30 15.27
C THR A 144 3.69 15.12 14.53
N PRO A 145 2.53 15.40 15.16
CA PRO A 145 1.25 15.33 14.46
C PRO A 145 1.25 16.24 13.23
N TRP A 146 0.75 15.76 12.10
CA TRP A 146 0.76 16.51 10.83
C TRP A 146 0.12 17.90 10.94
N ARG A 147 -0.91 18.04 11.79
CA ARG A 147 -1.56 19.33 12.08
C ARG A 147 -0.60 20.35 12.69
N ASP A 148 0.35 19.88 13.50
CA ASP A 148 1.36 20.73 14.09
C ASP A 148 2.49 21.05 13.10
N VAL A 149 2.62 20.31 11.99
CA VAL A 149 3.64 20.55 10.96
C VAL A 149 3.18 21.63 9.99
N ASP A 150 2.01 21.46 9.36
CA ASP A 150 1.44 22.45 8.43
C ASP A 150 -0.09 22.29 8.26
N GLU A 151 -0.88 23.12 8.95
CA GLU A 151 -2.34 23.13 8.82
C GLU A 151 -2.85 23.67 7.47
N SER A 152 -2.00 24.35 6.69
CA SER A 152 -2.42 24.93 5.41
C SER A 152 -2.72 23.88 4.35
N TRP A 153 -2.16 22.69 4.52
CA TRP A 153 -2.20 21.60 3.56
C TRP A 153 -3.56 20.88 3.49
N CYS A 154 -4.41 21.06 4.51
CA CYS A 154 -5.76 20.50 4.53
C CYS A 154 -6.83 21.59 4.76
N ARG A 155 -6.70 22.75 4.11
CA ARG A 155 -7.68 23.84 4.31
C ARG A 155 -9.03 23.52 3.66
N TRP A 156 -9.89 22.87 4.44
CA TRP A 156 -11.31 23.21 4.50
C TRP A 156 -11.48 24.23 5.64
N GLN A 157 -11.98 25.43 5.35
CA GLN A 157 -12.59 26.23 6.40
C GLN A 157 -13.88 25.53 6.80
N PRO A 158 -14.14 25.28 8.10
CA PRO A 158 -15.49 24.99 8.53
C PRO A 158 -16.33 26.21 8.19
N THR A 159 -16.95 26.20 7.01
CA THR A 159 -18.16 26.99 6.82
C THR A 159 -19.07 26.51 7.95
N ASP A 160 -19.63 27.44 8.72
CA ASP A 160 -20.51 27.25 9.90
C ASP A 160 -21.79 26.43 9.63
N LYS A 161 -21.78 25.63 8.57
CA LYS A 161 -22.77 24.65 8.20
C LYS A 161 -21.99 23.37 7.90
N SER A 162 -21.93 22.46 8.87
CA SER A 162 -21.98 21.04 8.53
C SER A 162 -23.04 20.92 7.43
N PRO A 163 -22.75 20.38 6.23
CA PRO A 163 -23.82 20.14 5.29
C PRO A 163 -24.85 19.28 6.04
N PRO A 164 -26.08 19.76 6.26
CA PRO A 164 -27.11 18.93 6.85
C PRO A 164 -27.61 18.05 5.72
N THR A 165 -26.78 17.12 5.27
CA THR A 165 -27.26 16.04 4.41
C THR A 165 -27.66 14.91 5.34
N PRO A 166 -28.96 14.54 5.40
CA PRO A 166 -29.40 13.28 5.99
C PRO A 166 -28.82 12.04 5.27
N PHE A 167 -27.94 12.26 4.29
CA PHE A 167 -27.28 11.28 3.41
C PHE A 167 -25.76 11.50 3.34
N GLY A 168 -25.15 12.23 4.30
CA GLY A 168 -23.69 12.24 4.41
C GLY A 168 -23.16 10.81 4.63
N PRO A 169 -21.93 10.49 4.20
CA PRO A 169 -21.38 9.16 4.40
C PRO A 169 -21.42 8.81 5.89
N THR A 170 -22.07 7.69 6.21
CA THR A 170 -22.19 7.19 7.58
C THR A 170 -20.91 6.56 8.08
N ASP A 171 -20.03 6.18 7.16
CA ASP A 171 -18.85 5.40 7.42
C ASP A 171 -17.63 6.07 6.80
N CYS A 172 -16.49 5.91 7.47
CA CYS A 172 -15.20 6.39 6.99
C CYS A 172 -14.85 5.73 5.65
N LEU A 173 -14.57 6.53 4.62
CA LEU A 173 -14.23 6.02 3.29
C LEU A 173 -13.02 5.07 3.30
N GLY A 174 -11.98 5.37 4.08
CA GLY A 174 -10.78 4.53 4.14
C GLY A 174 -10.92 3.25 4.96
N CYS A 175 -11.63 3.27 6.10
CA CYS A 175 -11.67 2.12 7.00
C CYS A 175 -13.06 1.47 7.17
N GLY A 176 -14.12 2.06 6.63
CA GLY A 176 -15.50 1.58 6.80
C GLY A 176 -16.03 1.69 8.24
N ARG A 177 -15.32 2.35 9.17
CA ARG A 177 -15.82 2.57 10.53
C ARG A 177 -16.97 3.56 10.50
N HIS A 178 -18.09 3.19 11.15
CA HIS A 178 -19.21 4.08 11.34
C HIS A 178 -18.83 5.30 12.17
N PHE A 179 -19.26 6.48 11.72
CA PHE A 179 -19.03 7.72 12.43
C PHE A 179 -19.92 7.81 13.66
N THR A 180 -19.32 8.23 14.76
CA THR A 180 -19.99 8.43 16.06
C THR A 180 -19.40 9.66 16.73
N SER A 181 -19.93 10.08 17.88
CA SER A 181 -19.31 11.15 18.67
C SER A 181 -17.86 10.84 19.09
N ALA A 182 -17.49 9.54 19.18
CA ALA A 182 -16.13 9.10 19.51
C ALA A 182 -15.23 8.94 18.27
N VAL A 183 -15.81 8.84 17.08
CA VAL A 183 -15.11 8.73 15.80
C VAL A 183 -15.72 9.78 14.87
N PRO A 184 -15.34 11.06 15.03
CA PRO A 184 -15.91 12.13 14.24
C PRO A 184 -15.48 12.00 12.77
N ALA A 185 -16.38 12.44 11.89
CA ALA A 185 -16.12 12.61 10.48
C ALA A 185 -15.24 13.84 10.24
N GLU A 186 -14.19 13.69 9.44
CA GLU A 186 -13.33 14.76 8.98
C GLU A 186 -13.33 14.81 7.45
N SER A 187 -13.28 16.03 6.90
CA SER A 187 -13.21 16.25 5.46
C SER A 187 -11.75 16.40 5.04
N HIS A 188 -11.36 15.66 4.00
CA HIS A 188 -10.06 15.78 3.36
C HIS A 188 -10.24 16.34 1.95
N HIS A 189 -9.58 17.46 1.65
CA HIS A 189 -9.54 18.03 0.31
C HIS A 189 -8.40 17.42 -0.48
N ARG A 190 -8.69 17.13 -1.74
CA ARG A 190 -7.73 16.56 -2.68
C ARG A 190 -7.02 17.67 -3.42
N ASP A 191 -5.71 17.55 -3.57
CA ASP A 191 -5.00 18.29 -4.61
C ASP A 191 -5.35 17.63 -5.95
N VAL A 192 -6.10 18.37 -6.78
CA VAL A 192 -6.54 17.91 -8.10
C VAL A 192 -5.32 17.86 -9.02
N GLY A 193 -4.81 16.66 -9.31
CA GLY A 193 -3.67 16.49 -10.21
C GLY A 193 -2.98 15.13 -10.18
N ASP A 194 -3.08 14.40 -9.07
CA ASP A 194 -2.22 13.21 -8.85
C ASP A 194 -2.90 11.86 -9.14
N ASP A 195 -4.23 11.80 -9.19
CA ASP A 195 -4.96 10.55 -9.46
C ASP A 195 -5.40 10.47 -10.93
N GLU A 196 -4.67 9.69 -11.75
CA GLU A 196 -5.03 9.45 -13.16
C GLU A 196 -6.25 8.53 -13.32
N ASP A 197 -6.61 7.76 -12.30
CA ASP A 197 -7.72 6.79 -12.37
C ASP A 197 -9.08 7.49 -12.22
N PRO A 198 -9.93 7.51 -13.28
CA PRO A 198 -11.24 8.15 -13.24
C PRO A 198 -12.17 7.60 -12.17
N ALA A 199 -11.98 6.36 -11.72
CA ALA A 199 -12.76 5.75 -10.64
C ALA A 199 -12.51 6.42 -9.27
N PHE A 200 -11.43 7.20 -9.18
CA PHE A 200 -11.04 7.93 -7.99
C PHE A 200 -10.88 9.43 -8.25
N ALA A 201 -10.99 9.95 -9.48
CA ALA A 201 -10.65 11.32 -9.88
C ALA A 201 -11.79 12.37 -9.88
N ASP A 202 -12.74 12.30 -8.93
CA ASP A 202 -13.87 13.26 -8.91
C ASP A 202 -13.55 14.68 -8.38
N GLY A 203 -12.37 14.88 -7.78
CA GLY A 203 -11.94 16.15 -7.17
C GLY A 203 -12.77 16.60 -5.96
N ALA A 204 -13.75 15.80 -5.53
CA ALA A 204 -14.62 16.12 -4.41
C ALA A 204 -13.90 15.85 -3.08
N PRO A 205 -14.20 16.64 -2.02
CA PRO A 205 -13.71 16.31 -0.69
C PRO A 205 -14.26 14.95 -0.24
N VAL A 206 -13.40 14.17 0.41
CA VAL A 206 -13.78 12.87 0.97
C VAL A 206 -13.94 12.94 2.48
N THR A 207 -14.78 12.08 3.03
CA THR A 207 -15.00 12.01 4.48
C THR A 207 -14.30 10.80 5.08
N VAL A 208 -13.43 11.02 6.04
CA VAL A 208 -12.59 10.00 6.70
C VAL A 208 -12.58 10.23 8.23
N CYS A 209 -12.19 9.20 9.00
CA CYS A 209 -11.91 9.39 10.43
C CYS A 209 -10.52 10.00 10.63
N SER A 210 -10.23 10.51 11.83
CA SER A 210 -8.94 11.11 12.20
C SER A 210 -7.73 10.23 11.86
N ASP A 211 -7.83 8.91 12.06
CA ASP A 211 -6.74 7.97 11.79
C ASP A 211 -6.45 7.82 10.29
N CYS A 212 -7.52 7.73 9.48
CA CYS A 212 -7.39 7.66 8.02
C CYS A 212 -6.96 9.01 7.44
N HIS A 213 -7.42 10.11 8.02
CA HIS A 213 -6.97 11.44 7.64
C HIS A 213 -5.47 11.63 7.91
N GLY A 214 -4.99 11.16 9.06
CA GLY A 214 -3.57 11.19 9.38
C GLY A 214 -2.72 10.39 8.40
N GLN A 215 -3.23 9.30 7.82
CA GLN A 215 -2.51 8.51 6.80
C GLN A 215 -2.32 9.28 5.48
N LEU A 216 -3.30 10.09 5.10
CA LEU A 216 -3.24 10.94 3.90
C LEU A 216 -2.25 12.10 4.04
N HIS A 217 -1.88 12.46 5.28
CA HIS A 217 -0.91 13.51 5.59
C HIS A 217 0.41 12.98 6.16
N ARG A 218 0.68 11.68 6.02
CA ARG A 218 2.01 11.15 6.34
C ARG A 218 3.07 11.78 5.42
N PRO A 219 4.34 11.86 5.85
CA PRO A 219 5.43 12.35 5.02
C PRO A 219 5.54 11.59 3.69
N LEU A 220 5.39 10.26 3.75
CA LEU A 220 5.09 9.41 2.61
C LEU A 220 3.57 9.10 2.65
N PRO A 221 2.74 9.90 1.95
CA PRO A 221 1.30 9.76 2.05
C PRO A 221 0.83 8.48 1.37
N THR A 222 -0.13 7.79 1.99
CA THR A 222 -0.89 6.74 1.30
C THR A 222 -1.80 7.40 0.26
N SER A 223 -1.81 6.91 -0.97
CA SER A 223 -2.74 7.41 -1.98
C SER A 223 -4.19 7.16 -1.56
N LEU A 224 -5.14 7.98 -2.02
CA LEU A 224 -6.55 7.75 -1.74
C LEU A 224 -7.04 6.38 -2.28
N PRO A 225 -6.69 5.96 -3.52
CA PRO A 225 -7.00 4.62 -3.99
C PRO A 225 -6.47 3.51 -3.09
N ASP A 226 -5.22 3.61 -2.61
CA ASP A 226 -4.63 2.61 -1.71
C ASP A 226 -5.35 2.61 -0.35
N LEU A 227 -5.69 3.78 0.19
CA LEU A 227 -6.44 3.89 1.44
C LEU A 227 -7.82 3.22 1.34
N ILE A 228 -8.54 3.44 0.24
CA ILE A 228 -9.85 2.84 -0.01
C ILE A 228 -9.72 1.32 -0.23
N CYS A 229 -8.76 0.92 -1.08
CA CYS A 229 -8.63 -0.46 -1.53
C CYS A 229 -7.91 -1.35 -0.52
N ALA A 230 -7.25 -0.81 0.51
CA ALA A 230 -6.52 -1.55 1.54
C ALA A 230 -7.38 -2.60 2.28
N ARG A 231 -8.71 -2.43 2.32
CA ARG A 231 -9.64 -3.36 2.98
C ARG A 231 -10.48 -4.20 2.03
N ARG A 232 -10.42 -3.92 0.74
CA ARG A 232 -11.22 -4.62 -0.27
C ARG A 232 -10.53 -5.90 -0.71
N PRO A 233 -11.22 -6.93 -1.21
CA PRO A 233 -10.54 -8.11 -1.73
C PRO A 233 -9.64 -7.73 -2.91
N LEU A 234 -8.51 -8.40 -3.07
CA LEU A 234 -7.70 -8.28 -4.30
C LEU A 234 -8.51 -8.78 -5.50
N CYS A 235 -8.26 -8.22 -6.68
CA CYS A 235 -8.86 -8.75 -7.91
C CYS A 235 -8.50 -10.24 -8.05
N PRO A 236 -9.47 -11.16 -8.20
CA PRO A 236 -9.19 -12.59 -8.33
C PRO A 236 -8.60 -12.97 -9.70
N SER A 237 -8.68 -12.07 -10.68
CA SER A 237 -8.12 -12.26 -12.03
C SER A 237 -6.67 -11.74 -12.11
N CYS A 238 -6.43 -10.45 -11.84
CA CYS A 238 -5.12 -9.82 -12.02
C CYS A 238 -4.36 -9.53 -10.71
N SER A 239 -4.93 -9.85 -9.54
CA SER A 239 -4.33 -9.58 -8.22
C SER A 239 -4.09 -8.11 -7.88
N ALA A 240 -4.59 -7.16 -8.68
CA ALA A 240 -4.45 -5.73 -8.42
C ALA A 240 -5.21 -5.29 -7.15
N GLU A 241 -4.62 -4.34 -6.42
CA GLU A 241 -5.21 -3.67 -5.25
C GLU A 241 -6.11 -2.49 -5.68
N ARG A 242 -7.00 -2.74 -6.64
CA ARG A 242 -7.80 -1.71 -7.31
C ARG A 242 -9.27 -2.13 -7.40
N THR A 243 -9.81 -2.60 -6.28
CA THR A 243 -11.17 -3.13 -6.20
C THR A 243 -12.15 -2.01 -5.92
N LEU A 244 -13.14 -1.85 -6.80
CA LEU A 244 -14.28 -0.95 -6.66
C LEU A 244 -15.47 -1.73 -6.10
N GLU A 245 -16.22 -1.10 -5.20
CA GLU A 245 -17.52 -1.65 -4.77
C GLU A 245 -18.57 -1.35 -5.83
N VAL A 246 -19.41 -2.34 -6.13
CA VAL A 246 -20.49 -2.21 -7.11
C VAL A 246 -21.78 -1.87 -6.39
N ILE A 247 -22.41 -0.77 -6.79
CA ILE A 247 -23.77 -0.43 -6.37
C ILE A 247 -24.75 -0.59 -7.54
N TRP A 248 -25.91 -1.13 -7.21
CA TRP A 248 -27.03 -1.31 -8.13
C TRP A 248 -28.09 -0.24 -7.89
N GLY A 249 -28.84 0.09 -8.94
CA GLY A 249 -29.90 1.08 -8.91
C GLY A 249 -29.48 2.45 -9.43
N MET A 250 -30.20 3.46 -8.98
CA MET A 250 -30.03 4.85 -9.38
C MET A 250 -29.76 5.69 -8.13
N PRO A 251 -28.48 5.86 -7.72
CA PRO A 251 -28.15 6.70 -6.58
C PRO A 251 -28.61 8.14 -6.81
N ALA A 252 -28.89 8.85 -5.72
CA ALA A 252 -29.36 10.24 -5.77
C ALA A 252 -28.29 11.25 -6.28
N GLY A 253 -27.05 10.81 -6.48
CA GLY A 253 -25.93 11.59 -6.99
C GLY A 253 -24.89 10.69 -7.65
N PRO A 254 -23.81 11.26 -8.21
CA PRO A 254 -22.70 10.46 -8.73
C PRO A 254 -22.14 9.55 -7.62
N PRO A 255 -21.67 8.35 -7.97
CA PRO A 255 -21.02 7.48 -7.01
C PRO A 255 -19.75 8.15 -6.47
N GLY A 256 -19.47 7.95 -5.19
CA GLY A 256 -18.23 8.42 -4.58
C GLY A 256 -17.00 7.68 -5.13
N PRO A 257 -15.80 8.12 -4.77
CA PRO A 257 -14.56 7.48 -5.22
C PRO A 257 -14.51 6.01 -4.78
N GLY A 258 -13.99 5.15 -5.66
CA GLY A 258 -13.91 3.73 -5.41
C GLY A 258 -15.25 2.98 -5.58
N VAL A 259 -16.28 3.58 -6.17
CA VAL A 259 -17.58 2.94 -6.37
C VAL A 259 -17.94 2.88 -7.86
N ALA A 260 -18.33 1.70 -8.34
CA ALA A 260 -18.80 1.45 -9.69
C ALA A 260 -20.33 1.28 -9.72
N LEU A 261 -20.97 1.83 -10.75
CA LEU A 261 -22.41 1.67 -10.99
C LEU A 261 -22.67 0.50 -11.96
N ALA A 262 -23.45 -0.50 -11.52
CA ALA A 262 -23.87 -1.62 -12.36
C ALA A 262 -25.23 -1.41 -13.06
N GLY A 263 -25.90 -0.29 -12.80
CA GLY A 263 -27.18 0.07 -13.40
C GLY A 263 -28.39 -0.47 -12.63
N CYS A 264 -29.59 -0.35 -13.22
CA CYS A 264 -30.85 -0.52 -12.50
C CYS A 264 -31.38 -1.96 -12.43
N VAL A 265 -30.87 -2.88 -13.25
CA VAL A 265 -31.44 -4.22 -13.42
C VAL A 265 -30.36 -5.27 -13.21
N ILE A 266 -30.54 -6.13 -12.20
CA ILE A 266 -29.67 -7.28 -11.98
C ILE A 266 -30.03 -8.36 -13.00
N THR A 267 -29.15 -8.58 -13.98
CA THR A 267 -29.29 -9.66 -14.96
C THR A 267 -28.37 -10.82 -14.60
N GLY A 268 -28.89 -11.79 -13.85
CA GLY A 268 -28.12 -12.96 -13.40
C GLY A 268 -27.84 -12.90 -11.91
N HIS A 269 -26.57 -12.94 -11.53
CA HIS A 269 -26.12 -12.88 -10.13
C HIS A 269 -25.74 -11.45 -9.74
N THR A 270 -25.77 -11.17 -8.44
CA THR A 270 -25.36 -9.87 -7.90
C THR A 270 -23.85 -9.75 -7.92
N LEU A 271 -23.34 -8.83 -8.73
CA LEU A 271 -21.94 -8.43 -8.69
C LEU A 271 -21.73 -7.46 -7.53
N GLU A 272 -20.67 -7.69 -6.76
CA GLU A 272 -20.31 -6.88 -5.57
C GLU A 272 -19.08 -6.03 -5.83
N TYR A 273 -18.22 -6.47 -6.75
CA TYR A 273 -16.92 -5.88 -6.99
C TYR A 273 -16.59 -5.77 -8.46
N ARG A 274 -15.80 -4.75 -8.80
CA ARG A 274 -15.20 -4.55 -10.11
C ARG A 274 -13.76 -4.09 -9.98
N CYS A 275 -12.85 -4.62 -10.80
CA CYS A 275 -11.45 -4.20 -10.79
C CYS A 275 -11.28 -2.94 -11.66
N ALA A 276 -10.73 -1.86 -11.11
CA ALA A 276 -10.39 -0.67 -11.90
C ALA A 276 -9.24 -0.92 -12.88
N ALA A 277 -8.32 -1.85 -12.56
CA ALA A 277 -7.16 -2.16 -13.39
C ALA A 277 -7.50 -3.01 -14.63
N CYS A 278 -8.25 -4.12 -14.47
CA CYS A 278 -8.56 -5.04 -15.58
C CYS A 278 -10.05 -5.10 -15.96
N GLY A 279 -10.93 -4.42 -15.22
CA GLY A 279 -12.37 -4.43 -15.48
C GLY A 279 -13.11 -5.70 -15.07
N TYR A 280 -12.44 -6.71 -14.51
CA TYR A 280 -13.08 -7.95 -14.08
C TYR A 280 -14.13 -7.68 -13.00
N GLU A 281 -15.31 -8.26 -13.14
CA GLU A 281 -16.43 -8.13 -12.20
C GLU A 281 -16.66 -9.46 -11.49
N TRP A 282 -16.88 -9.41 -10.17
CA TRP A 282 -17.09 -10.60 -9.38
C TRP A 282 -17.96 -10.36 -8.15
N THR A 283 -18.31 -11.47 -7.52
CA THR A 283 -18.90 -11.54 -6.17
C THR A 283 -18.12 -12.56 -5.37
N ASP A 284 -18.04 -12.34 -4.06
CA ASP A 284 -17.53 -13.34 -3.12
C ASP A 284 -18.56 -14.45 -2.86
N ASP A 285 -19.82 -14.28 -3.25
CA ASP A 285 -20.84 -15.33 -3.15
C ASP A 285 -20.64 -16.42 -4.22
N ASP A 286 -20.29 -17.62 -3.76
CA ASP A 286 -20.08 -18.79 -4.61
C ASP A 286 -21.41 -19.50 -4.98
N THR A 287 -22.56 -19.10 -4.45
CA THR A 287 -23.86 -19.79 -4.68
C THR A 287 -24.30 -19.79 -6.13
N ALA A 288 -23.91 -18.77 -6.90
CA ALA A 288 -24.21 -18.65 -8.33
C ALA A 288 -23.28 -19.51 -9.23
N TYR A 289 -22.28 -20.17 -8.65
CA TYR A 289 -21.26 -20.91 -9.39
C TYR A 289 -21.34 -22.41 -9.06
N PRO A 290 -21.55 -23.30 -10.05
CA PRO A 290 -21.65 -24.72 -9.77
C PRO A 290 -20.34 -25.31 -9.24
N VAL A 291 -20.46 -26.32 -8.40
CA VAL A 291 -19.32 -27.14 -7.96
C VAL A 291 -18.61 -27.73 -9.18
N ALA A 292 -17.29 -27.59 -9.22
CA ALA A 292 -16.47 -28.07 -10.33
C ALA A 292 -16.15 -29.57 -10.20
N GLU A 293 -17.18 -30.41 -10.07
CA GLU A 293 -17.01 -31.86 -10.03
C GLU A 293 -16.42 -32.36 -11.33
N GLY A 294 -15.28 -33.06 -11.25
CA GLY A 294 -14.59 -33.62 -12.41
C GLY A 294 -13.76 -32.62 -13.23
N ALA A 295 -13.47 -31.42 -12.70
CA ALA A 295 -12.56 -30.48 -13.35
C ALA A 295 -11.22 -31.15 -13.70
N GLY A 296 -10.85 -31.06 -14.98
CA GLY A 296 -9.59 -31.53 -15.53
C GLY A 296 -8.49 -30.48 -15.48
N GLY A 297 -7.26 -30.92 -15.74
CA GLY A 297 -6.13 -30.00 -15.90
C GLY A 297 -6.36 -29.05 -17.08
N GLY A 298 -6.34 -27.75 -16.82
CA GLY A 298 -6.54 -26.69 -17.81
C GLY A 298 -7.93 -26.01 -17.75
N ASP A 299 -8.88 -26.59 -17.03
CA ASP A 299 -10.23 -26.04 -16.89
C ASP A 299 -10.23 -24.72 -16.13
N ARG A 300 -11.08 -23.77 -16.55
CA ARG A 300 -11.17 -22.46 -15.92
C ARG A 300 -12.09 -22.53 -14.70
N VAL A 301 -11.51 -22.31 -13.53
CA VAL A 301 -12.17 -22.44 -12.23
C VAL A 301 -11.98 -21.18 -11.39
N ARG A 302 -12.84 -21.03 -10.39
CA ARG A 302 -12.64 -20.13 -9.25
C ARG A 302 -12.53 -20.97 -7.98
N ALA A 303 -11.64 -20.58 -7.07
CA ALA A 303 -11.45 -21.25 -5.79
C ALA A 303 -10.83 -20.31 -4.77
N ARG A 304 -10.82 -20.72 -3.50
CA ARG A 304 -10.19 -19.97 -2.41
C ARG A 304 -8.85 -20.57 -2.04
N LEU A 305 -7.89 -19.72 -1.69
CA LEU A 305 -6.59 -20.17 -1.20
C LEU A 305 -6.74 -21.02 0.06
N SER A 306 -6.00 -22.13 0.10
CA SER A 306 -6.01 -23.04 1.24
C SER A 306 -5.29 -22.43 2.46
N ASP A 307 -5.65 -22.88 3.66
CA ASP A 307 -4.91 -22.59 4.90
C ASP A 307 -3.56 -23.36 5.03
N TYR A 308 -3.13 -24.07 3.98
CA TYR A 308 -1.93 -24.92 4.00
C TYR A 308 -0.68 -24.10 4.35
N PRO A 309 0.20 -24.58 5.26
CA PRO A 309 0.95 -23.70 6.14
C PRO A 309 1.90 -22.78 5.36
N LEU A 310 1.60 -21.50 5.47
CA LEU A 310 2.58 -20.45 5.32
C LEU A 310 3.54 -20.60 6.51
N GLY A 311 4.85 -20.38 6.31
CA GLY A 311 5.84 -20.50 7.39
C GLY A 311 5.57 -19.54 8.56
N ASP A 312 6.56 -19.31 9.43
CA ASP A 312 6.41 -18.44 10.61
C ASP A 312 6.08 -16.96 10.30
N PHE A 313 5.95 -16.59 9.03
CA PHE A 313 5.63 -15.25 8.58
C PHE A 313 4.16 -15.15 8.16
N PRO A 314 3.44 -14.07 8.55
CA PRO A 314 2.10 -13.84 8.06
C PRO A 314 2.11 -13.77 6.53
N PRO A 315 1.13 -14.38 5.84
CA PRO A 315 1.06 -14.33 4.39
C PRO A 315 0.99 -12.88 3.90
N ALA A 316 1.75 -12.58 2.85
CA ALA A 316 1.46 -11.43 2.00
C ALA A 316 -0.01 -11.49 1.55
N ARG A 317 -0.63 -10.34 1.29
CA ARG A 317 -2.06 -10.24 0.98
C ARG A 317 -2.47 -11.13 -0.21
N ARG A 318 -1.57 -11.30 -1.19
CA ARG A 318 -1.74 -12.21 -2.34
C ARG A 318 -1.86 -13.69 -1.95
N GLN A 319 -1.28 -14.09 -0.82
CA GLN A 319 -1.28 -15.46 -0.30
C GLN A 319 -2.23 -15.64 0.89
N GLN A 320 -3.06 -14.64 1.19
CA GLN A 320 -3.97 -14.70 2.32
C GLN A 320 -4.96 -15.87 2.17
N PRO A 321 -5.06 -16.79 3.14
CA PRO A 321 -6.00 -17.88 3.07
C PRO A 321 -7.45 -17.40 2.94
N GLY A 322 -8.28 -18.17 2.23
CA GLY A 322 -9.66 -17.79 1.91
C GLY A 322 -9.83 -16.79 0.76
N ARG A 323 -8.73 -16.15 0.30
CA ARG A 323 -8.73 -15.25 -0.86
C ARG A 323 -9.24 -15.98 -2.11
N LEU A 324 -10.16 -15.36 -2.83
CA LEU A 324 -10.65 -15.85 -4.12
C LEU A 324 -9.59 -15.66 -5.22
N VAL A 325 -9.40 -16.69 -6.03
CA VAL A 325 -8.58 -16.66 -7.25
C VAL A 325 -9.33 -17.31 -8.42
N VAL A 326 -9.09 -16.81 -9.62
CA VAL A 326 -9.64 -17.34 -10.88
C VAL A 326 -8.49 -17.72 -11.79
N GLY A 327 -8.59 -18.89 -12.42
CA GLY A 327 -7.51 -19.36 -13.28
C GLY A 327 -7.74 -20.77 -13.81
N ARG A 328 -6.66 -21.38 -14.29
CA ARG A 328 -6.68 -22.75 -14.82
C ARG A 328 -6.36 -23.76 -13.73
N TYR A 329 -7.22 -24.73 -13.56
CA TYR A 329 -7.03 -25.81 -12.60
C TYR A 329 -5.86 -26.72 -13.02
N HIS A 330 -5.02 -27.08 -12.05
CA HIS A 330 -3.86 -27.93 -12.29
C HIS A 330 -3.66 -28.89 -11.09
N PRO A 331 -4.34 -30.05 -11.07
CA PRO A 331 -4.12 -31.03 -10.02
C PRO A 331 -2.70 -31.59 -10.12
N HIS A 332 -1.93 -31.48 -9.06
CA HIS A 332 -0.58 -32.02 -8.98
C HIS A 332 -0.54 -33.17 -7.97
N HIS A 333 -0.28 -34.38 -8.45
CA HIS A 333 -0.08 -35.51 -7.55
C HIS A 333 1.28 -35.39 -6.87
N VAL A 334 1.30 -35.40 -5.55
CA VAL A 334 2.51 -35.38 -4.73
C VAL A 334 2.63 -36.75 -4.09
N ASP A 335 3.74 -37.43 -4.39
CA ASP A 335 4.12 -38.67 -3.74
C ASP A 335 5.52 -38.48 -3.17
N GLY A 336 5.59 -38.02 -1.92
CA GLY A 336 6.82 -37.66 -1.23
C GLY A 336 6.94 -38.35 0.14
N ALA A 337 8.14 -38.34 0.69
CA ALA A 337 8.45 -39.01 1.97
C ALA A 337 7.64 -38.50 3.18
N TRP A 338 7.02 -37.31 3.06
CA TRP A 338 6.31 -36.63 4.13
C TRP A 338 4.84 -36.33 3.82
N GLU A 339 4.41 -36.46 2.56
CA GLU A 339 3.05 -36.19 2.11
C GLU A 339 2.75 -37.02 0.85
N SER A 340 1.60 -37.69 0.84
CA SER A 340 1.05 -38.35 -0.34
C SER A 340 -0.38 -37.87 -0.57
N GLY A 341 -0.71 -37.43 -1.79
CA GLY A 341 -2.01 -36.87 -2.09
C GLY A 341 -2.05 -36.02 -3.36
N THR A 342 -3.21 -35.43 -3.64
CA THR A 342 -3.37 -34.47 -4.74
C THR A 342 -3.35 -33.07 -4.17
N ARG A 343 -2.38 -32.26 -4.59
CA ARG A 343 -2.40 -30.81 -4.36
C ARG A 343 -3.24 -30.16 -5.44
N HIS A 344 -4.21 -29.37 -5.01
CA HIS A 344 -5.10 -28.64 -5.89
C HIS A 344 -4.48 -27.28 -6.17
N LEU A 345 -3.95 -27.08 -7.38
CA LEU A 345 -3.37 -25.82 -7.79
C LEU A 345 -4.28 -25.09 -8.78
N VAL A 346 -4.26 -23.78 -8.72
CA VAL A 346 -4.80 -22.89 -9.76
C VAL A 346 -3.65 -22.05 -10.29
N ILE A 347 -3.44 -22.09 -11.60
CA ILE A 347 -2.61 -21.11 -12.31
C ILE A 347 -3.49 -19.90 -12.55
N GLY A 348 -3.33 -18.85 -11.75
CA GLY A 348 -4.12 -17.63 -11.82
C GLY A 348 -4.03 -16.96 -13.19
N GLU A 349 -5.01 -16.13 -13.53
CA GLU A 349 -4.97 -15.30 -14.75
C GLU A 349 -3.80 -14.29 -14.73
N ASP A 350 -3.30 -13.96 -13.54
CA ASP A 350 -2.05 -13.24 -13.28
C ASP A 350 -0.78 -14.08 -13.47
N ARG A 351 -0.92 -15.33 -13.93
CA ARG A 351 0.16 -16.32 -14.16
C ARG A 351 0.88 -16.80 -12.89
N LYS A 352 0.33 -16.55 -11.70
CA LYS A 352 0.89 -17.05 -10.44
C LYS A 352 0.30 -18.42 -10.07
N HIS A 353 1.03 -19.18 -9.27
CA HIS A 353 0.59 -20.48 -8.77
C HIS A 353 -0.05 -20.34 -7.39
N TYR A 354 -1.26 -20.88 -7.26
CA TYR A 354 -2.04 -20.80 -6.03
C TYR A 354 -2.41 -22.19 -5.53
N ILE A 355 -2.14 -22.49 -4.27
CA ILE A 355 -2.65 -23.68 -3.59
C ILE A 355 -4.05 -23.34 -3.08
N VAL A 356 -5.05 -24.10 -3.53
CA VAL A 356 -6.46 -23.82 -3.25
C VAL A 356 -7.11 -24.92 -2.42
N ASP A 357 -8.13 -24.54 -1.64
CA ASP A 357 -8.97 -25.51 -0.95
C ASP A 357 -9.89 -26.21 -1.97
N PRO A 358 -9.75 -27.54 -2.17
CA PRO A 358 -10.60 -28.28 -3.10
C PRO A 358 -12.10 -28.17 -2.81
N SER A 359 -12.51 -27.95 -1.56
CA SER A 359 -13.92 -27.81 -1.17
C SER A 359 -14.59 -26.56 -1.77
N THR A 360 -13.77 -25.58 -2.13
CA THR A 360 -14.20 -24.28 -2.69
C THR A 360 -14.14 -24.22 -4.21
N LEU A 361 -13.72 -25.31 -4.88
CA LEU A 361 -13.57 -25.34 -6.33
C LEU A 361 -14.94 -25.22 -7.02
N ARG A 362 -15.12 -24.16 -7.81
CA ARG A 362 -16.30 -23.88 -8.63
C ARG A 362 -15.90 -23.58 -10.06
N TRP A 363 -16.82 -23.79 -11.01
CA TRP A 363 -16.64 -23.29 -12.36
C TRP A 363 -16.56 -21.76 -12.34
N ALA A 364 -15.71 -21.16 -13.18
CA ALA A 364 -15.53 -19.71 -13.20
C ALA A 364 -16.74 -18.97 -13.82
N ASP A 365 -17.56 -19.68 -14.60
CA ASP A 365 -18.76 -19.12 -15.22
C ASP A 365 -20.00 -19.40 -14.35
N PRO A 366 -20.82 -18.38 -14.07
CA PRO A 366 -22.00 -18.53 -13.25
C PRO A 366 -23.11 -19.28 -13.99
N THR A 367 -24.05 -19.89 -13.26
CA THR A 367 -25.28 -20.39 -13.87
C THR A 367 -26.10 -19.25 -14.46
N THR A 368 -26.32 -19.27 -15.77
CA THR A 368 -27.30 -18.38 -16.40
C THR A 368 -28.70 -19.00 -16.28
N TYR A 369 -29.73 -18.15 -16.12
CA TYR A 369 -31.14 -18.57 -16.01
C TYR A 369 -31.62 -19.49 -17.16
N THR A 370 -30.91 -19.52 -18.29
CA THR A 370 -31.14 -20.42 -19.43
C THR A 370 -30.88 -21.90 -19.13
N ASN A 371 -30.12 -22.24 -18.10
CA ASN A 371 -29.79 -23.63 -17.73
C ASN A 371 -30.73 -24.24 -16.67
N LEU A 372 -31.80 -23.54 -16.26
CA LEU A 372 -32.75 -24.01 -15.24
C LEU A 372 -34.05 -24.59 -15.80
N SER A 373 -34.20 -24.68 -17.12
CA SER A 373 -35.34 -25.37 -17.73
C SER A 373 -34.94 -26.81 -18.06
N PRO A 374 -35.43 -27.84 -17.36
CA PRO A 374 -35.49 -29.15 -18.00
C PRO A 374 -36.37 -28.97 -19.24
N SER A 375 -35.84 -29.35 -20.41
CA SER A 375 -36.67 -29.49 -21.60
C SER A 375 -37.86 -30.37 -21.21
N PRO A 376 -39.11 -29.89 -21.30
CA PRO A 376 -40.23 -30.80 -21.26
C PRO A 376 -40.16 -31.59 -22.57
N ASP A 377 -39.97 -32.91 -22.45
CA ASP A 377 -40.22 -33.85 -23.54
C ASP A 377 -41.62 -33.65 -24.16
#